data_AF-A0A968VF12-F1
#
_entry.id   AF-A0A968VF12-F1
#
_cell.length_a   1.000
_cell.length_b   1.000
_cell.length_c   1.000
_cell.angle_alpha   90.00
_cell.angle_beta   90.00
_cell.angle_gamma   90.00
#
_symmetry.space_group_name_H-M   'P 1'
#
loop_
_entity.id
_entity.type
_entity.pdbx_description
1 polymer ?
#
loop_
_entity_poly.entity_id
_entity_poly.type
_entity_poly.pdbx_seq_one_letter_code
_entity_poly.pdbx_strand_id
1 'polypeptide(L)'
;MPKYTPKYTPKYTTDEDLELLGELGIDLDPEPSDQLSAREERIIAGFEEIQRFVETQGRLPQHGDDRDIFERLYAVRLDRLRESEECHSVLKPLDSRGLLTNEVDIT
;
A
#
# COMPACT_ATOMS: atom_id res chain seq x y z
N MET A 1 24.33 -42.34 -6.11
CA MET A 1 23.00 -41.70 -6.21
C MET A 1 22.93 -40.93 -7.51
N PRO A 2 21.95 -41.17 -8.40
CA PRO A 2 21.86 -40.43 -9.65
C PRO A 2 21.54 -38.96 -9.34
N LYS A 3 22.35 -38.05 -9.88
CA LYS A 3 22.14 -36.60 -9.76
C LYS A 3 20.93 -36.25 -10.64
N TYR A 4 19.87 -35.73 -10.04
CA TYR A 4 18.75 -35.19 -10.81
C TYR A 4 19.20 -33.89 -11.48
N THR A 5 19.09 -33.81 -12.81
CA THR A 5 19.26 -32.58 -13.58
C THR A 5 17.89 -32.09 -14.06
N PRO A 6 17.45 -30.88 -13.71
CA PRO A 6 16.22 -30.33 -14.26
C PRO A 6 16.40 -30.12 -15.77
N LYS A 7 15.46 -30.63 -16.58
CA LYS A 7 15.51 -30.59 -18.05
C LYS A 7 15.05 -29.26 -18.67
N TYR A 8 14.84 -28.23 -17.86
CA TYR A 8 14.38 -26.94 -18.35
C TYR A 8 15.22 -25.82 -17.76
N THR A 9 16.15 -25.30 -18.58
CA THR A 9 16.71 -23.96 -18.38
C THR A 9 15.73 -22.99 -19.00
N PRO A 10 15.16 -22.02 -18.25
CA PRO A 10 14.38 -20.97 -18.88
C PRO A 10 15.27 -20.32 -19.93
N LYS A 11 14.83 -20.37 -21.19
CA LYS A 11 15.50 -19.65 -22.26
C LYS A 11 15.29 -18.17 -21.97
N TYR A 12 16.39 -17.43 -21.89
CA TYR A 12 16.34 -15.99 -22.04
C TYR A 12 15.67 -15.70 -23.38
N THR A 13 14.66 -14.83 -23.40
CA THR A 13 14.09 -14.31 -24.64
C THR A 13 15.21 -13.64 -25.42
N THR A 14 15.53 -14.14 -26.60
CA THR A 14 16.58 -13.57 -27.45
C THR A 14 16.06 -12.33 -28.17
N ASP A 15 16.97 -11.51 -28.70
CA ASP A 15 16.56 -10.32 -29.49
C ASP A 15 15.74 -10.73 -30.73
N GLU A 16 16.01 -11.93 -31.29
CA GLU A 16 15.24 -12.54 -32.37
C GLU A 16 13.80 -12.89 -31.93
N ASP A 17 13.62 -13.35 -30.69
CA ASP A 17 12.30 -13.61 -30.13
C ASP A 17 11.52 -12.29 -29.94
N LEU A 18 12.19 -11.20 -29.58
CA LEU A 18 11.60 -9.86 -29.42
C LEU A 18 11.19 -9.24 -30.77
N GLU A 19 12.03 -9.39 -31.79
CA GLU A 19 11.75 -8.89 -33.15
C GLU A 19 10.53 -9.60 -33.75
N LEU A 20 10.44 -10.92 -33.58
CA LEU A 20 9.28 -11.70 -34.03
C LEU A 20 7.99 -11.26 -33.33
N LEU A 21 8.02 -10.93 -32.04
CA LEU A 21 6.86 -10.42 -31.31
C LEU A 21 6.38 -9.08 -31.88
N GLY A 22 7.31 -8.19 -32.23
CA GLY A 22 7.00 -6.92 -32.90
C GLY A 22 6.37 -7.11 -34.28
N GLU A 23 6.86 -8.06 -35.08
CA GLU A 23 6.26 -8.39 -36.39
C GLU A 23 4.84 -8.98 -36.28
N LEU A 24 4.54 -9.70 -35.20
CA LEU A 24 3.19 -10.18 -34.91
C LEU A 24 2.25 -9.07 -34.39
N GLY A 25 2.73 -7.84 -34.23
CA GLY A 25 1.97 -6.71 -33.70
C GLY A 25 1.66 -6.85 -32.20
N ILE A 26 2.45 -7.65 -31.47
CA ILE A 26 2.34 -7.80 -30.03
C ILE A 26 3.17 -6.69 -29.39
N ASP A 27 2.48 -5.68 -28.88
CA ASP A 27 3.12 -4.63 -28.10
C ASP A 27 3.62 -5.21 -26.77
N LEU A 28 4.91 -5.02 -26.50
CA LEU A 28 5.57 -5.48 -25.27
C LEU A 28 5.74 -4.35 -24.27
N ASP A 29 5.29 -3.13 -24.60
CA ASP A 29 5.23 -2.07 -23.62
C ASP A 29 4.39 -2.57 -22.43
N PRO A 30 4.96 -2.59 -21.22
CA PRO A 30 4.19 -2.98 -20.06
C PRO A 30 3.04 -1.98 -19.92
N GLU A 31 1.81 -2.46 -20.14
CA GLU A 31 0.60 -1.74 -19.78
C GLU A 31 0.81 -1.20 -18.35
N PRO A 32 0.68 0.11 -18.11
CA PRO A 32 0.88 0.66 -16.78
C PRO A 32 -0.21 0.07 -15.89
N SER A 33 0.12 -1.00 -15.18
CA SER A 33 -0.76 -1.55 -14.19
C SER A 33 -0.90 -0.47 -13.12
N ASP A 34 -2.13 -0.02 -12.87
CA ASP A 34 -2.54 0.81 -11.72
C ASP A 34 -2.32 0.06 -10.38
N GLN A 35 -1.14 -0.54 -10.21
CA GLN A 35 -0.70 -1.12 -8.96
C GLN A 35 -0.25 0.02 -8.07
N LEU A 36 -0.86 0.09 -6.88
CA LEU A 36 -0.43 1.00 -5.83
C LEU A 36 1.07 0.86 -5.65
N SER A 37 1.77 2.00 -5.60
CA SER A 37 3.17 2.00 -5.27
C SER A 37 3.38 1.41 -3.87
N ALA A 38 4.54 0.82 -3.63
CA ALA A 38 4.90 0.32 -2.30
C ALA A 38 4.80 1.40 -1.20
N ARG A 39 4.84 2.69 -1.57
CA ARG A 39 4.64 3.81 -0.65
C ARG A 39 3.15 3.98 -0.31
N GLU A 40 2.28 3.97 -1.31
CA GLU A 40 0.82 4.06 -1.13
C GLU A 40 0.29 2.89 -0.32
N GLU A 41 0.74 1.67 -0.59
CA GLU A 41 0.38 0.49 0.21
C GLU A 41 0.78 0.67 1.69
N ARG A 42 1.97 1.20 1.96
CA ARG A 42 2.42 1.51 3.33
C ARG A 42 1.59 2.60 3.99
N ILE A 43 1.16 3.61 3.23
CA ILE A 43 0.27 4.67 3.71
C ILE A 43 -1.08 4.05 4.11
N ILE A 44 -1.67 3.27 3.21
CA ILE A 44 -2.96 2.58 3.38
C ILE A 44 -2.92 1.64 4.58
N ALA A 45 -1.96 0.71 4.64
CA ALA A 45 -1.86 -0.27 5.72
C ALA A 45 -1.78 0.42 7.10
N GLY A 46 -0.97 1.46 7.23
CA GLY A 46 -0.86 2.18 8.49
C GLY A 46 -2.08 3.05 8.83
N PHE A 47 -2.91 3.42 7.84
CA PHE A 47 -4.20 4.06 8.10
C PHE A 47 -5.26 3.04 8.54
N GLU A 48 -5.27 1.84 7.97
CA GLU A 48 -6.14 0.73 8.40
C GLU A 48 -5.90 0.32 9.86
N GLU A 49 -4.64 0.33 10.32
CA GLU A 49 -4.33 0.10 11.73
C GLU A 49 -4.98 1.14 12.65
N ILE A 50 -4.96 2.41 12.25
CA ILE A 50 -5.62 3.50 12.98
C ILE A 50 -7.14 3.30 12.97
N GLN A 51 -7.73 2.95 11.81
CA GLN A 51 -9.16 2.68 11.72
C GLN A 51 -9.58 1.54 12.65
N ARG A 52 -8.80 0.45 12.70
CA ARG A 52 -9.04 -0.68 13.60
C ARG A 52 -8.89 -0.30 15.07
N PHE A 53 -7.91 0.55 15.39
CA PHE A 53 -7.78 1.11 16.73
C PHE A 53 -9.05 1.88 17.12
N VAL A 54 -9.53 2.78 16.26
CA VAL A 54 -10.74 3.57 16.51
C VAL A 54 -11.96 2.68 16.69
N GLU A 55 -12.13 1.66 15.85
CA GLU A 55 -13.21 0.68 15.96
C GLU A 55 -13.16 -0.09 17.29
N THR A 56 -11.97 -0.50 17.72
CA THR A 56 -11.80 -1.29 18.94
C THR A 56 -11.92 -0.46 20.21
N GLN A 57 -11.39 0.77 20.19
CA GLN A 57 -11.29 1.64 21.37
C GLN A 57 -12.45 2.65 21.46
N GLY A 58 -13.21 2.85 20.38
CA GLY A 58 -14.28 3.84 20.31
C GLY A 58 -13.78 5.28 20.42
N ARG A 59 -12.51 5.54 20.09
CA ARG A 59 -11.89 6.87 20.14
C ARG A 59 -10.65 6.96 19.27
N LEU A 60 -10.23 8.18 18.95
CA LEU A 60 -8.94 8.44 18.30
C LEU A 60 -7.76 8.02 19.19
N PRO A 61 -6.62 7.61 18.58
CA PRO A 61 -5.36 7.43 19.29
C PRO A 61 -4.88 8.77 19.86
N GLN A 62 -4.29 8.75 21.05
CA GLN A 62 -3.86 9.95 21.77
C GLN A 62 -2.36 9.93 22.06
N HIS A 63 -1.79 11.13 22.12
CA HIS A 63 -0.45 11.35 22.68
C HIS A 63 -0.47 11.15 24.21
N GLY A 64 0.69 10.87 24.81
CA GLY A 64 0.86 10.80 26.27
C GLY A 64 1.70 9.59 26.70
N ASP A 65 2.65 9.81 27.61
CA ASP A 65 3.57 8.75 28.06
C ASP A 65 2.90 7.66 28.91
N ASP A 66 1.68 7.92 29.36
CA ASP A 66 0.78 6.98 30.02
C ASP A 66 0.03 6.07 29.02
N ARG A 67 0.10 6.37 27.72
CA ARG A 67 -0.51 5.56 26.65
C ARG A 67 0.44 4.46 26.17
N ASP A 68 -0.17 3.39 25.68
CA ASP A 68 0.58 2.30 25.05
C ASP A 68 1.44 2.80 23.88
N ILE A 69 2.55 2.10 23.61
CA ILE A 69 3.49 2.49 22.58
C ILE A 69 2.85 2.55 21.18
N PHE A 70 1.92 1.64 20.87
CA PHE A 70 1.24 1.63 19.58
C PHE A 70 0.23 2.77 19.48
N GLU A 71 -0.51 3.05 20.55
CA GLU A 71 -1.43 4.20 20.57
C GLU A 71 -0.69 5.51 20.29
N ARG A 72 0.46 5.72 20.96
CA ARG A 72 1.30 6.91 20.71
C ARG A 72 1.78 6.96 19.26
N LEU A 73 2.21 5.83 18.71
CA LEU A 73 2.66 5.75 17.31
C LEU A 73 1.51 6.08 16.34
N TYR A 74 0.32 5.58 16.60
CA TYR A 74 -0.87 5.86 15.80
C TYR A 74 -1.31 7.32 15.90
N ALA A 75 -1.19 7.96 17.07
CA ALA A 75 -1.46 9.38 17.24
C ALA A 75 -0.52 10.24 16.38
N VAL A 76 0.79 9.99 16.48
CA VAL A 76 1.80 10.68 15.64
C VAL A 76 1.56 10.43 14.16
N ARG A 77 1.24 9.20 13.78
CA ARG A 77 0.98 8.85 12.38
C ARG A 77 -0.26 9.55 11.85
N LEU A 78 -1.37 9.58 12.61
CA LEU A 78 -2.60 10.25 12.22
C LEU A 78 -2.37 11.75 11.97
N ASP A 79 -1.59 12.41 12.82
CA ASP A 79 -1.23 13.82 12.62
C ASP A 79 -0.48 14.03 11.30
N ARG A 80 0.50 13.16 10.99
CA ARG A 80 1.25 13.24 9.73
C ARG A 80 0.40 12.96 8.49
N LEU A 81 -0.55 12.04 8.59
CA LEU A 81 -1.48 11.76 7.49
C LEU A 81 -2.37 12.98 7.22
N ARG A 82 -2.83 13.69 8.26
CA ARG A 82 -3.65 14.89 8.15
C ARG A 82 -2.91 16.07 7.52
N GLU A 83 -1.60 16.18 7.75
CA GLU A 83 -0.74 17.24 7.21
C GLU A 83 -0.33 17.03 5.74
N SER A 84 -0.52 15.84 5.17
CA SER A 84 0.04 15.46 3.86
C SER A 84 -1.03 15.38 2.77
N GLU A 85 -1.00 16.30 1.80
CA GLU A 85 -1.91 16.27 0.64
C GLU A 85 -1.81 14.95 -0.16
N GLU A 86 -0.60 14.40 -0.30
CA GLU A 86 -0.35 13.07 -0.90
C GLU A 86 -1.10 11.97 -0.15
N CYS A 87 -1.06 11.98 1.18
CA CYS A 87 -1.80 11.00 1.97
C CYS A 87 -3.31 11.18 1.82
N HIS A 88 -3.79 12.43 1.76
CA HIS A 88 -5.20 12.72 1.51
C HIS A 88 -5.67 12.18 0.16
N SER A 89 -4.90 12.34 -0.92
CA SER A 89 -5.31 11.82 -2.23
C SER A 89 -5.45 10.30 -2.24
N VAL A 90 -4.57 9.61 -1.52
CA VAL A 90 -4.56 8.14 -1.42
C VAL A 90 -5.66 7.63 -0.50
N LEU A 91 -5.89 8.31 0.64
CA LEU A 91 -6.71 7.79 1.73
C LEU A 91 -8.16 8.29 1.72
N LYS A 92 -8.47 9.41 1.05
CA LYS A 92 -9.83 9.97 1.02
C LYS A 92 -10.92 8.97 0.60
N PRO A 93 -10.70 8.06 -0.37
CA PRO A 93 -11.68 7.02 -0.71
C PRO A 93 -11.91 5.98 0.40
N LEU A 94 -10.96 5.86 1.34
CA LEU A 94 -10.95 4.88 2.42
C LEU A 94 -11.41 5.47 3.76
N ASP A 95 -11.49 6.81 3.88
CA ASP A 95 -11.81 7.51 5.12
C ASP A 95 -13.32 7.59 5.39
N SER A 96 -13.92 6.45 5.69
CA SER A 96 -15.36 6.35 5.96
C SER A 96 -15.85 7.08 7.22
N ARG A 97 -14.94 7.41 8.17
CA ARG A 97 -15.27 8.00 9.49
C ARG A 97 -14.79 9.45 9.65
N GLY A 98 -14.27 10.06 8.59
CA GLY A 98 -13.77 11.45 8.64
C GLY A 98 -12.52 11.63 9.51
N LEU A 99 -11.68 10.59 9.63
CA LEU A 99 -10.46 10.64 10.44
C LEU A 99 -9.47 11.69 9.92
N LEU A 100 -9.45 11.96 8.62
CA LEU A 100 -8.49 12.89 7.99
C LEU A 100 -8.93 14.36 8.10
N THR A 101 -10.22 14.65 8.29
CA THR A 101 -10.76 16.01 8.33
C THR A 101 -10.99 16.55 9.75
N ASN A 102 -10.67 15.76 10.77
CA ASN A 102 -10.93 16.08 12.18
C ASN A 102 -12.43 16.23 12.51
N GLU A 103 -13.32 15.89 11.56
CA GLU A 103 -14.77 15.77 11.70
C GLU A 103 -15.09 14.30 11.99
N VAL A 104 -14.67 13.82 13.16
CA VAL A 104 -14.75 12.40 13.48
C VAL A 104 -16.19 12.05 13.86
N ASP A 105 -16.82 11.18 13.07
CA ASP A 105 -18.08 10.56 13.45
C ASP A 105 -17.79 9.23 14.17
N ILE A 106 -17.86 9.27 15.50
CA ILE A 106 -17.65 8.12 16.39
C ILE A 106 -19.02 7.57 16.79
N THR A 107 -19.83 7.16 15.81
CA THR A 107 -21.19 6.64 16.03
C THR A 107 -21.30 5.18 15.59
#